data_AF-A0A0W8G5G9-F1
#
_entry.id   AF-A0A0W8G5G9-F1
#
_cell.length_a   1.000
_cell.length_b   1.000
_cell.length_c   1.000
_cell.angle_alpha   90.00
_cell.angle_beta   90.00
_cell.angle_gamma   90.00
#
_symmetry.space_group_name_H-M   'P 1'
#
loop_
_entity.id
_entity.type
_entity.pdbx_description
1 polymer ?
#
loop_
_entity_poly.entity_id
_entity_poly.type
_entity_poly.pdbx_seq_one_letter_code
_entity_poly.pdbx_strand_id
1 'polypeptide(L)'
;MKDERGIYYHPNPRERAVRMYVRERYGDVEFRLWNRDHPQIWEGHDWIAYDDIRAAAAEYAKRGTGVDPLEMYDLEVAKRLLLDEG
;
A
#
# COMPACT_ATOMS: atom_id res chain seq x y z
N MET A 1 12.13 -6.23 3.72
CA MET A 1 10.92 -6.63 4.50
C MET A 1 10.03 -7.44 3.58
N LYS A 2 10.02 -8.77 3.73
CA LYS A 2 9.46 -9.69 2.74
C LYS A 2 8.93 -10.94 3.43
N ASP A 3 7.79 -11.44 2.96
CA ASP A 3 7.25 -12.73 3.34
C ASP A 3 6.79 -13.51 2.09
N GLU A 4 6.14 -14.65 2.29
CA GLU A 4 5.66 -15.54 1.22
C GLU A 4 4.74 -14.85 0.21
N ARG A 5 4.06 -13.76 0.60
CA ARG A 5 3.16 -12.98 -0.28
C ARG A 5 3.88 -11.88 -1.07
N GLY A 6 5.11 -11.55 -0.70
CA GLY A 6 5.93 -10.55 -1.37
C GLY A 6 6.57 -9.55 -0.42
N ILE A 7 7.00 -8.43 -1.01
CA ILE A 7 7.64 -7.32 -0.30
C ILE A 7 6.54 -6.47 0.33
N TYR A 8 6.76 -6.04 1.56
CA TYR A 8 5.80 -5.21 2.29
C TYR A 8 6.49 -4.19 3.19
N TYR A 9 5.74 -3.19 3.61
CA TYR A 9 6.12 -2.27 4.68
C TYR A 9 4.98 -2.02 5.65
N HIS A 10 5.31 -1.43 6.79
CA HIS A 10 4.33 -1.00 7.78
C HIS A 10 4.07 0.49 7.57
N PRO A 11 2.89 0.89 7.05
CA PRO A 11 2.57 2.30 6.85
C PRO A 11 2.52 3.05 8.19
N ASN A 12 2.06 2.39 9.25
CA ASN A 12 2.14 2.89 10.61
C ASN A 12 3.08 1.99 11.43
N PRO A 13 4.26 2.46 11.88
CA PRO A 13 5.19 1.64 12.66
C PRO A 13 4.64 1.23 14.04
N ARG A 14 3.61 1.94 14.53
CA ARG A 14 2.90 1.58 15.77
C ARG A 14 1.87 0.47 15.53
N GLU A 15 1.40 0.29 14.30
CA GLU A 15 0.37 -0.67 13.93
C GLU A 15 0.95 -1.80 13.06
N ARG A 16 1.66 -2.73 13.71
CA ARG A 16 2.32 -3.86 13.05
C ARG A 16 1.36 -4.91 12.48
N ALA A 17 0.07 -4.83 12.85
CA ALA A 17 -0.96 -5.68 12.29
C ALA A 17 -1.25 -5.34 10.83
N VAL A 18 -1.09 -4.07 10.43
CA VAL A 18 -1.26 -3.63 9.06
C VAL A 18 0.06 -3.76 8.31
N ARG A 19 -0.02 -4.40 7.13
CA ARG A 19 1.07 -4.49 6.17
C ARG A 19 0.58 -4.00 4.83
N MET A 20 1.37 -3.13 4.21
CA MET A 20 1.16 -2.70 2.85
C MET A 20 2.09 -3.51 1.95
N TYR A 21 1.52 -4.42 1.16
CA TYR A 21 2.28 -5.17 0.18
C TYR A 21 2.49 -4.32 -1.06
N VAL A 22 3.68 -4.45 -1.65
CA VAL A 22 4.07 -3.72 -2.86
C VAL A 22 4.66 -4.68 -3.87
N ARG A 23 4.34 -4.46 -5.13
CA ARG A 23 4.98 -5.17 -6.24
C ARG A 23 5.08 -4.26 -7.46
N GLU A 24 6.09 -4.52 -8.27
CA GLU A 24 6.17 -3.93 -9.60
C GLU A 24 5.51 -4.88 -10.62
N ARG A 25 4.65 -4.34 -11.46
CA ARG A 25 4.01 -5.09 -12.55
C ARG A 25 3.86 -4.19 -13.77
N TYR A 26 4.43 -4.62 -14.90
CA TYR A 26 4.43 -3.87 -16.16
C TYR A 26 5.02 -2.44 -16.07
N GLY A 27 5.91 -2.18 -15.12
CA GLY A 27 6.49 -0.86 -14.88
C GLY A 27 5.69 0.03 -13.93
N ASP A 28 4.55 -0.45 -13.44
CA ASP A 28 3.72 0.23 -12.45
C ASP A 28 3.88 -0.42 -11.06
N VAL A 29 3.82 0.41 -10.02
CA VAL A 29 3.83 -0.06 -8.64
C VAL A 29 2.39 -0.29 -8.20
N GLU A 30 2.10 -1.53 -7.83
CA GLU A 30 0.81 -1.92 -7.27
C GLU A 30 0.93 -2.12 -5.76
N PHE A 31 -0.12 -1.70 -5.06
CA PHE A 31 -0.23 -1.82 -3.61
C PHE A 31 -1.38 -2.73 -3.24
N ARG A 32 -1.22 -3.46 -2.14
CA ARG A 32 -2.30 -4.27 -1.59
C ARG A 32 -2.26 -4.23 -0.06
N LEU A 33 -3.38 -3.82 0.51
CA LEU A 33 -3.51 -3.74 1.95
C LEU A 33 -3.74 -5.14 2.54
N TRP A 34 -3.04 -5.43 3.62
CA TRP A 34 -3.29 -6.59 4.45
C TRP A 34 -3.35 -6.18 5.92
N ASN A 35 -4.24 -6.82 6.66
CA ASN A 35 -4.30 -6.67 8.10
C ASN A 35 -4.35 -8.06 8.75
N ARG A 36 -3.47 -8.29 9.73
CA ARG A 36 -3.41 -9.53 10.50
C ARG A 36 -4.68 -9.77 11.31
N ASP A 37 -5.25 -8.71 11.89
CA ASP A 37 -6.45 -8.81 12.72
C ASP A 37 -7.73 -8.93 11.87
N HIS A 38 -7.64 -8.52 10.59
CA HIS A 38 -8.74 -8.59 9.62
C HIS A 38 -8.26 -9.26 8.31
N PRO A 39 -7.97 -10.58 8.32
CA PRO A 39 -7.47 -11.29 7.15
C PRO A 39 -8.43 -11.25 5.95
N GLN A 40 -9.74 -11.09 6.19
CA GLN A 40 -10.77 -10.91 5.16
C GLN A 40 -10.53 -9.68 4.27
N ILE A 41 -9.79 -8.67 4.74
CA ILE A 41 -9.41 -7.51 3.92
C ILE A 41 -8.60 -7.99 2.71
N TRP A 42 -7.75 -9.00 2.88
CA TRP A 42 -6.98 -9.57 1.78
C TRP A 42 -7.87 -10.13 0.68
N GLU A 43 -8.95 -10.81 1.06
CA GLU A 43 -9.85 -11.48 0.11
C GLU A 43 -10.72 -10.48 -0.65
N GLY A 44 -11.08 -9.36 0.00
CA GLY A 44 -11.88 -8.29 -0.61
C GLY A 44 -11.07 -7.19 -1.30
N HIS A 45 -9.77 -7.10 -1.07
CA HIS A 45 -8.89 -6.12 -1.69
C HIS A 45 -7.97 -6.77 -2.71
N ASP A 46 -8.09 -6.34 -3.96
CA ASP A 46 -7.14 -6.64 -5.01
C ASP A 46 -5.92 -5.71 -4.97
N TRP A 47 -4.97 -5.99 -5.86
CA TRP A 47 -3.85 -5.10 -6.12
C TRP A 47 -4.35 -3.84 -6.82
N ILE A 48 -3.97 -2.68 -6.30
CA ILE A 48 -4.39 -1.37 -6.80
C ILE A 48 -3.16 -0.65 -7.33
N ALA A 49 -3.21 -0.17 -8.57
CA ALA A 49 -2.14 0.61 -9.14
C ALA A 49 -2.01 1.96 -8.42
N TYR A 50 -0.79 2.48 -8.31
CA TYR A 50 -0.54 3.77 -7.67
C TYR A 50 -1.38 4.90 -8.25
N ASP A 51 -1.62 4.91 -9.56
CA ASP A 51 -2.44 5.92 -10.21
C ASP A 51 -3.90 5.90 -9.75
N ASP A 52 -4.49 4.72 -9.52
CA ASP A 52 -5.86 4.62 -8.96
C ASP A 52 -5.91 5.14 -7.52
N ILE A 53 -4.86 4.86 -6.72
CA ILE A 53 -4.73 5.36 -5.34
C ILE A 53 -4.61 6.88 -5.35
N ARG A 54 -3.81 7.43 -6.27
CA ARG A 54 -3.64 8.88 -6.45
C ARG A 54 -4.95 9.54 -6.86
N ALA A 55 -5.69 8.93 -7.77
CA ALA A 55 -7.01 9.42 -8.19
C ALA A 55 -8.01 9.40 -7.03
N ALA A 56 -8.06 8.30 -6.26
CA ALA A 56 -8.90 8.20 -5.08
C ALA A 56 -8.51 9.23 -4.01
N ALA A 57 -7.21 9.40 -3.74
CA ALA A 57 -6.72 10.39 -2.78
C ALA A 57 -7.09 11.82 -3.17
N ALA A 58 -7.03 12.17 -4.46
CA ALA A 58 -7.49 13.47 -4.94
C ALA A 58 -8.99 13.71 -4.65
N GLU A 59 -9.82 12.67 -4.72
CA GLU A 59 -11.24 12.76 -4.35
C GLU A 59 -11.45 12.85 -2.83
N TYR A 60 -10.65 12.16 -2.02
CA TYR A 60 -10.68 12.29 -0.56
C TYR A 60 -10.21 13.68 -0.08
N ALA A 61 -9.16 14.22 -0.69
CA ALA A 61 -8.67 15.57 -0.41
C ALA A 61 -9.75 16.63 -0.66
N LYS A 62 -10.56 16.48 -1.73
CA LYS A 62 -11.71 17.34 -2.00
C LYS A 62 -12.81 17.26 -0.94
N ARG A 63 -12.95 16.12 -0.26
CA ARG A 63 -13.94 15.91 0.81
C ARG A 63 -13.50 16.49 2.16
N GLY A 64 -12.26 16.96 2.28
CA GLY A 64 -11.77 17.66 3.48
C GLY A 64 -11.69 16.79 4.74
N THR A 65 -11.57 15.47 4.59
CA THR A 65 -11.62 14.52 5.73
C THR A 65 -10.36 14.52 6.60
N GLY A 66 -9.35 15.36 6.33
CA GLY A 66 -8.15 15.52 7.17
C GLY A 66 -7.27 14.27 7.31
N VAL A 67 -7.59 13.21 6.56
CA VAL A 67 -6.83 11.97 6.45
C VAL A 67 -6.42 11.86 5.00
N ASP A 68 -5.13 12.02 4.73
CA ASP A 68 -4.55 11.83 3.41
C ASP A 68 -4.29 10.33 3.22
N PRO A 69 -5.03 9.64 2.32
CA PRO A 69 -4.81 8.22 2.08
C PRO A 69 -3.38 7.96 1.60
N LEU A 70 -2.75 8.94 0.94
CA LEU A 70 -1.38 8.89 0.45
C LEU A 70 -0.35 8.73 1.58
N GLU A 71 -0.63 9.16 2.81
CA GLU A 71 0.29 8.91 3.93
C GLU A 71 0.44 7.41 4.24
N MET A 72 -0.53 6.58 3.83
CA MET A 72 -0.43 5.13 3.96
C MET A 72 0.18 4.46 2.73
N TYR A 73 0.15 5.12 1.57
CA TYR A 73 0.60 4.56 0.28
C TYR A 73 1.82 5.32 -0.25
N ASP A 74 2.96 5.04 0.36
CA ASP A 74 4.21 5.75 0.14
C ASP A 74 4.99 5.16 -1.06
N LEU A 75 4.95 5.84 -2.21
CA LEU A 75 5.57 5.36 -3.45
C LEU A 75 7.09 5.31 -3.35
N GLU A 76 7.71 6.28 -2.67
CA GLU A 76 9.16 6.34 -2.55
C GLU A 76 9.68 5.16 -1.74
N VAL A 77 9.00 4.84 -0.63
CA VAL A 77 9.29 3.65 0.17
C VAL A 77 9.09 2.38 -0.65
N ALA A 78 7.97 2.27 -1.38
CA ALA A 78 7.68 1.12 -2.22
C ALA A 78 8.77 0.88 -3.28
N LYS A 79 9.12 1.92 -4.05
CA LYS A 79 10.18 1.85 -5.07
C LYS A 79 11.52 1.50 -4.44
N ARG A 80 11.85 2.10 -3.29
CA ARG A 80 13.10 1.80 -2.60
C ARG A 80 13.16 0.35 -2.15
N LEU A 81 12.07 -0.20 -1.61
CA LEU A 81 12.00 -1.60 -1.19
C LEU A 81 12.08 -2.56 -2.38
N LEU A 82 11.43 -2.23 -3.49
CA LEU A 82 11.50 -3.01 -4.72
C LEU A 82 12.91 -3.01 -5.32
N LEU A 83 13.64 -1.88 -5.22
CA LEU A 83 15.03 -1.76 -5.64
C LEU A 83 16.04 -2.46 -4.71
N ASP A 84 15.74 -2.57 -3.41
CA ASP A 84 16.63 -3.20 -2.42
C ASP A 84 16.48 -4.73 -2.43
N GLU A 85 15.29 -5.25 -2.80
CA GLU A 85 14.97 -6.68 -2.83
C GLU A 85 14.98 -7.31 -4.24
N GLY A 86 15.20 -6.50 -5.29
CA GLY A 86 15.32 -6.92 -6.70
C GLY A 86 16.77 -7.05 -7.14
#